data_AF-A0A7R7HXP2-F1
#
_entry.id   AF-A0A7R7HXP2-F1
#
_cell.length_a   1.000
_cell.length_b   1.000
_cell.length_c   1.000
_cell.angle_alpha   90.00
_cell.angle_beta   90.00
_cell.angle_gamma   90.00
#
_symmetry.space_group_name_H-M   'P 1'
#
loop_
_entity.id
_entity.type
_entity.pdbx_description
1 polymer ?
#
loop_
_entity_poly.entity_id
_entity_poly.type
_entity_poly.pdbx_seq_one_letter_code
_entity_poly.pdbx_strand_id
1 'polypeptide(L)'
;MVDASTPVPQDATTHAPADSTQDTAVGDAPAPVLLREPREGIPEPVADAAAVPGLAARFGAGTGPVALDAERASGYRYSQRAYLVQLRRSGAGTALVDPIPITDAGADLSALSAALADTEWVLHAASQDLACLAELNLRPHRLFDTELAARLAGFERVGLAAITERLLGFALEKQHSAADWSTRPLPESWLAYAALDVELLVELRDALDAELRRQGKSQWATEEFAALVHGLPSRPRPEPWRRTSGIHRVRGARGLARVRALWTARDEVARRRDTARAGCCRTPPSSRPPRPTPATSGS
;
A
#
# COMPACT_ATOMS: atom_id res chain seq x y z
N MET A 1 -6.62 -26.70 86.73
CA MET A 1 -7.79 -25.99 86.20
C MET A 1 -7.30 -25.16 85.03
N VAL A 2 -7.41 -25.69 83.82
CA VAL A 2 -6.95 -25.01 82.61
C VAL A 2 -8.12 -24.98 81.63
N ASP A 3 -8.40 -23.76 81.18
CA ASP A 3 -9.65 -23.30 80.59
C ASP A 3 -9.62 -23.34 79.05
N ALA A 4 -10.82 -23.37 78.45
CA ALA A 4 -11.19 -23.66 77.06
C ALA A 4 -10.66 -22.64 76.00
N SER A 5 -10.22 -23.05 74.80
CA SER A 5 -10.99 -23.17 73.52
C SER A 5 -11.93 -21.97 73.24
N THR A 6 -11.86 -21.16 72.16
CA THR A 6 -11.66 -21.38 70.70
C THR A 6 -11.41 -20.00 70.01
N PRO A 7 -10.76 -19.89 68.82
CA PRO A 7 -10.37 -18.61 68.20
C PRO A 7 -11.17 -18.22 66.93
N VAL A 8 -11.35 -16.90 66.67
CA VAL A 8 -11.61 -16.26 65.35
C VAL A 8 -11.25 -14.74 65.45
N PRO A 9 -11.15 -13.93 64.36
CA PRO A 9 -9.95 -13.63 63.58
C PRO A 9 -9.49 -12.14 63.69
N GLN A 10 -8.32 -11.83 63.13
CA GLN A 10 -7.71 -10.50 63.10
C GLN A 10 -8.10 -9.72 61.83
N ASP A 11 -8.71 -8.54 62.01
CA ASP A 11 -8.82 -7.48 61.01
C ASP A 11 -7.74 -6.42 61.28
N ALA A 12 -6.89 -6.16 60.28
CA ALA A 12 -5.93 -5.05 60.30
C ALA A 12 -6.21 -4.13 59.11
N THR A 13 -6.81 -3.00 59.44
CA THR A 13 -7.06 -1.83 58.60
C THR A 13 -5.73 -1.19 58.16
N THR A 14 -5.60 -0.78 56.90
CA THR A 14 -4.64 0.25 56.50
C THR A 14 -5.29 1.19 55.49
N HIS A 15 -5.11 2.47 55.78
CA HIS A 15 -5.71 3.66 55.17
C HIS A 15 -5.10 3.96 53.77
N ALA A 16 -5.91 4.58 52.91
CA ALA A 16 -5.56 5.05 51.56
C ALA A 16 -4.48 6.15 51.55
N PRO A 17 -4.00 6.54 50.35
CA PRO A 17 -4.53 7.80 49.83
C PRO A 17 -4.98 7.73 48.35
N ALA A 18 -5.85 8.68 48.03
CA ALA A 18 -6.44 8.92 46.72
C ALA A 18 -5.42 9.43 45.69
N ASP A 19 -5.61 9.06 44.43
CA ASP A 19 -5.59 10.06 43.36
C ASP A 19 -6.55 9.65 42.23
N SER A 20 -7.36 10.62 41.85
CA SER A 20 -8.50 10.55 40.94
C SER A 20 -8.06 10.46 39.49
N THR A 21 -8.19 9.28 38.87
CA THR A 21 -8.26 9.18 37.41
C THR A 21 -9.59 9.74 36.94
N GLN A 22 -9.57 11.00 36.51
CA GLN A 22 -10.61 11.57 35.66
C GLN A 22 -10.51 10.88 34.29
N ASP A 23 -11.32 9.85 34.12
CA ASP A 23 -11.69 9.30 32.82
C ASP A 23 -12.43 10.41 32.05
N THR A 24 -11.71 11.07 31.14
CA THR A 24 -12.30 12.08 30.27
C THR A 24 -13.14 11.35 29.24
N ALA A 25 -14.45 11.40 29.46
CA ALA A 25 -15.49 10.90 28.57
C ALA A 25 -15.17 11.23 27.11
N VAL A 26 -14.94 10.19 26.31
CA VAL A 26 -14.87 10.28 24.84
C VAL A 26 -16.24 10.72 24.36
N GLY A 27 -16.33 11.99 23.97
CA GLY A 27 -17.53 12.54 23.36
C GLY A 27 -17.92 11.78 22.08
N ASP A 28 -19.23 11.67 21.88
CA ASP A 28 -19.93 11.04 20.77
C ASP A 28 -19.54 11.68 19.42
N ALA A 29 -18.38 11.28 18.88
CA ALA A 29 -17.98 11.68 17.55
C ALA A 29 -18.92 10.99 16.53
N PRO A 30 -19.48 11.74 15.55
CA PRO A 30 -20.38 11.15 14.57
C PRO A 30 -19.70 10.00 13.83
N ALA A 31 -20.47 8.93 13.58
CA ALA A 31 -19.98 7.77 12.85
C ALA A 31 -19.42 8.17 11.48
N PRO A 32 -18.34 7.52 11.01
CA PRO A 32 -17.72 7.89 9.75
C PRO A 32 -18.66 7.65 8.57
N VAL A 33 -18.62 8.57 7.59
CA VAL A 33 -19.42 8.49 6.38
C VAL A 33 -18.72 7.57 5.38
N LEU A 34 -19.39 6.50 4.97
CA LEU A 34 -18.86 5.56 3.97
C LEU A 34 -18.84 6.22 2.58
N LEU A 35 -17.64 6.35 2.00
CA LEU A 35 -17.49 6.76 0.61
C LEU A 35 -17.57 5.53 -0.30
N ARG A 36 -18.59 5.52 -1.15
CA ARG A 36 -18.84 4.44 -2.11
C ARG A 36 -18.37 4.77 -3.52
N GLU A 37 -18.38 6.05 -3.88
CA GLU A 37 -18.07 6.53 -5.22
C GLU A 37 -17.31 7.88 -5.15
N PRO A 38 -16.43 8.17 -6.12
CA PRO A 38 -15.79 9.47 -6.28
C PRO A 38 -16.79 10.59 -6.55
N ARG A 39 -16.45 11.84 -6.24
CA ARG A 39 -17.38 12.99 -6.38
C ARG A 39 -17.85 13.23 -7.81
N GLU A 40 -16.99 12.98 -8.80
CA GLU A 40 -17.29 13.14 -10.24
C GLU A 40 -17.63 11.80 -10.93
N GLY A 41 -17.91 10.75 -10.15
CA GLY A 41 -18.15 9.40 -10.64
C GLY A 41 -16.87 8.64 -11.00
N ILE A 42 -17.04 7.40 -11.47
CA ILE A 42 -15.93 6.52 -11.83
C ILE A 42 -15.46 6.88 -13.25
N PRO A 43 -14.23 7.37 -13.45
CA PRO A 43 -13.75 7.73 -14.78
C PRO A 43 -13.37 6.49 -15.59
N GLU A 44 -13.59 6.57 -16.91
CA GLU A 44 -13.05 5.58 -17.86
C GLU A 44 -11.51 5.65 -17.90
N PRO A 45 -10.80 4.50 -17.91
CA PRO A 45 -9.35 4.48 -17.99
C PRO A 45 -8.81 5.08 -19.29
N VAL A 46 -7.85 5.99 -19.18
CA VAL A 46 -7.04 6.47 -20.30
C VAL A 46 -6.05 5.37 -20.67
N ALA A 47 -6.30 4.69 -21.78
CA ALA A 47 -5.48 3.58 -22.28
C ALA A 47 -4.84 3.84 -23.65
N ASP A 48 -5.06 5.03 -24.24
CA ASP A 48 -4.53 5.41 -25.56
C ASP A 48 -3.37 6.40 -25.41
N ALA A 49 -2.25 6.10 -26.07
CA ALA A 49 -1.09 6.97 -26.14
C ALA A 49 -1.44 8.36 -26.71
N ALA A 50 -2.37 8.44 -27.67
CA ALA A 50 -2.80 9.70 -28.27
C ALA A 50 -3.56 10.61 -27.29
N ALA A 51 -4.11 10.05 -26.20
CA ALA A 51 -4.84 10.81 -25.19
C ALA A 51 -3.92 11.43 -24.12
N VAL A 52 -2.66 10.99 -24.01
CA VAL A 52 -1.72 11.45 -22.97
C VAL A 52 -1.47 12.97 -23.03
N PRO A 53 -1.28 13.62 -24.19
CA PRO A 53 -1.12 15.08 -24.24
C PRO A 53 -2.36 15.84 -23.73
N GLY A 54 -3.55 15.35 -24.04
CA GLY A 54 -4.81 15.95 -23.55
C GLY A 54 -4.96 15.78 -22.03
N LEU A 55 -4.59 14.61 -21.50
CA LEU A 55 -4.52 14.37 -20.07
C LEU A 55 -3.53 15.33 -19.38
N ALA A 56 -2.33 15.48 -19.94
CA ALA A 56 -1.29 16.38 -19.44
C ALA A 56 -1.76 17.84 -19.42
N ALA A 57 -2.39 18.32 -20.50
CA ALA A 57 -2.93 19.68 -20.56
C ALA A 57 -4.01 19.92 -19.49
N ARG A 58 -4.94 18.96 -19.33
CA ARG A 58 -6.00 19.03 -18.30
C ARG A 58 -5.40 19.09 -16.89
N PHE A 59 -4.43 18.23 -16.58
CA PHE A 59 -3.80 18.21 -15.26
C PHE A 59 -2.89 19.42 -15.04
N GLY A 60 -2.20 19.92 -16.06
CA GLY A 60 -1.40 21.14 -15.99
C GLY A 60 -2.23 22.40 -15.71
N ALA A 61 -3.48 22.44 -16.18
CA ALA A 61 -4.42 23.53 -15.91
C ALA A 61 -5.06 23.46 -14.51
N GLY A 62 -4.93 22.34 -13.80
CA GLY A 62 -5.38 22.19 -12.42
C GLY A 62 -4.59 23.07 -11.44
N THR A 63 -5.12 23.23 -10.22
CA THR A 63 -4.49 24.05 -9.18
C THR A 63 -4.16 23.23 -7.94
N GLY A 64 -3.22 23.74 -7.13
CA GLY A 64 -2.79 23.07 -5.90
C GLY A 64 -2.01 21.76 -6.14
N PRO A 65 -1.84 20.95 -5.08
CA PRO A 65 -1.19 19.65 -5.15
C PRO A 65 -1.94 18.65 -6.05
N VAL A 66 -1.23 17.62 -6.50
CA VAL A 66 -1.80 16.50 -7.25
C VAL A 66 -1.68 15.23 -6.41
N ALA A 67 -2.79 14.54 -6.19
CA ALA A 67 -2.80 13.21 -5.59
C ALA A 67 -2.42 12.17 -6.64
N LEU A 68 -1.55 11.22 -6.27
CA LEU A 68 -1.17 10.08 -7.10
C LEU A 68 -1.21 8.78 -6.31
N ASP A 69 -1.53 7.70 -7.01
CA ASP A 69 -1.36 6.32 -6.55
C ASP A 69 -1.04 5.40 -7.75
N ALA A 70 -0.63 4.16 -7.49
CA ALA A 70 -0.37 3.16 -8.51
C ALA A 70 -0.67 1.72 -8.07
N GLU A 71 -1.33 0.96 -8.96
CA GLU A 71 -1.66 -0.44 -8.72
C GLU A 71 -0.68 -1.41 -9.36
N ARG A 72 -0.42 -2.53 -8.68
CA ARG A 72 0.49 -3.59 -9.12
C ARG A 72 -0.16 -4.96 -8.98
N ALA A 73 0.16 -5.88 -9.89
CA ALA A 73 -0.27 -7.28 -9.81
C ALA A 73 0.64 -8.13 -8.89
N SER A 74 0.94 -7.61 -7.70
CA SER A 74 1.87 -8.22 -6.75
C SER A 74 1.38 -9.62 -6.33
N GLY A 75 2.26 -10.61 -6.46
CA GLY A 75 1.92 -12.02 -6.17
C GLY A 75 1.33 -12.79 -7.36
N TYR A 76 0.95 -12.11 -8.44
CA TYR A 76 0.53 -12.71 -9.71
C TYR A 76 1.59 -12.56 -10.79
N ARG A 77 2.19 -11.36 -10.92
CA ARG A 77 3.25 -11.01 -11.87
C ARG A 77 4.62 -10.94 -11.21
N TYR A 78 5.67 -11.07 -12.03
CA TYR A 78 7.06 -10.91 -11.56
C TYR A 78 7.44 -9.42 -11.52
N SER A 79 7.08 -8.70 -12.58
CA SER A 79 7.23 -7.27 -12.71
C SER A 79 6.55 -6.56 -11.55
N GLN A 80 7.13 -5.43 -11.15
CA GLN A 80 6.53 -4.51 -10.19
C GLN A 80 6.07 -3.23 -10.90
N ARG A 81 5.92 -3.29 -12.23
CA ARG A 81 5.41 -2.19 -13.04
C ARG A 81 3.98 -1.83 -12.61
N ALA A 82 3.63 -0.57 -12.80
CA ALA A 82 2.26 -0.13 -12.61
C ALA A 82 1.35 -0.76 -13.68
N TYR A 83 0.19 -1.24 -13.25
CA TYR A 83 -0.90 -1.71 -14.11
C TYR A 83 -2.08 -0.74 -14.12
N LEU A 84 -2.09 0.23 -13.21
CA LEU A 84 -2.98 1.39 -13.19
C LEU A 84 -2.21 2.52 -12.49
N VAL A 85 -2.39 3.76 -12.95
CA VAL A 85 -1.94 4.95 -12.25
C VAL A 85 -3.13 5.86 -12.04
N GLN A 86 -3.33 6.32 -10.81
CA GLN A 86 -4.44 7.16 -10.42
C GLN A 86 -3.93 8.58 -10.18
N LEU A 87 -4.65 9.58 -10.66
CA LEU A 87 -4.35 10.98 -10.38
C LEU A 87 -5.61 11.74 -10.02
N ARG A 88 -5.51 12.69 -9.08
CA ARG A 88 -6.56 13.66 -8.81
C ARG A 88 -5.98 15.05 -8.56
N ARG A 89 -6.59 16.07 -9.16
CA ARG A 89 -6.20 17.47 -8.95
C ARG A 89 -7.40 18.41 -9.04
N SER A 90 -7.41 19.44 -8.20
CA SER A 90 -8.45 20.48 -8.25
C SER A 90 -8.51 21.14 -9.64
N GLY A 91 -9.70 21.19 -10.23
CA GLY A 91 -9.92 21.69 -11.60
C GLY A 91 -9.66 20.68 -12.72
N ALA A 92 -8.98 19.55 -12.45
CA ALA A 92 -8.75 18.48 -13.43
C ALA A 92 -9.63 17.23 -13.18
N GLY A 93 -10.09 17.04 -11.95
CA GLY A 93 -10.84 15.87 -11.50
C GLY A 93 -9.95 14.64 -11.29
N THR A 94 -10.55 13.45 -11.30
CA THR A 94 -9.85 12.17 -11.23
C THR A 94 -9.55 11.62 -12.63
N ALA A 95 -8.39 10.98 -12.79
CA ALA A 95 -8.04 10.18 -13.95
C ALA A 95 -7.46 8.83 -13.52
N LEU A 96 -7.84 7.80 -14.24
CA LEU A 96 -7.24 6.47 -14.16
C LEU A 96 -6.50 6.24 -15.47
N VAL A 97 -5.22 5.90 -15.41
CA VAL A 97 -4.37 5.69 -16.59
C VAL A 97 -3.98 4.22 -16.62
N ASP A 98 -4.32 3.53 -17.70
CA ASP A 98 -3.83 2.19 -17.98
C ASP A 98 -2.51 2.31 -18.77
N PRO A 99 -1.34 2.13 -18.14
CA PRO A 99 -0.06 2.32 -18.81
C PRO A 99 0.28 1.19 -19.78
N ILE A 100 -0.41 0.04 -19.74
CA ILE A 100 0.00 -1.14 -20.51
C ILE A 100 -0.11 -0.89 -22.02
N PRO A 101 -1.27 -0.48 -22.58
CA PRO A 101 -1.36 -0.28 -24.02
C PRO A 101 -0.57 0.96 -24.49
N ILE A 102 -0.38 1.95 -23.62
CA ILE A 102 0.43 3.15 -23.88
C ILE A 102 1.91 2.75 -24.07
N THR A 103 2.44 1.93 -23.16
CA THR A 103 3.84 1.47 -23.23
C THR A 103 4.05 0.44 -24.34
N ASP A 104 3.07 -0.43 -24.61
CA ASP A 104 3.11 -1.36 -25.75
C ASP A 104 3.13 -0.62 -27.09
N ALA A 105 2.53 0.57 -27.18
CA ALA A 105 2.60 1.46 -28.34
C ALA A 105 3.92 2.25 -28.44
N GLY A 106 4.86 2.05 -27.51
CA GLY A 106 6.15 2.75 -27.47
C GLY A 106 6.08 4.18 -26.94
N ALA A 107 4.99 4.56 -26.29
CA ALA A 107 4.81 5.85 -25.63
C ALA A 107 5.03 5.76 -24.11
N ASP A 108 5.06 6.91 -23.44
CA ASP A 108 5.21 7.02 -21.99
C ASP A 108 4.35 8.16 -21.41
N LEU A 109 4.51 8.46 -20.12
CA LEU A 109 3.79 9.55 -19.45
C LEU A 109 4.65 10.80 -19.23
N SER A 110 5.72 10.98 -20.02
CA SER A 110 6.63 12.13 -19.89
C SER A 110 5.93 13.48 -20.03
N ALA A 111 4.96 13.59 -20.93
CA ALA A 111 4.17 14.82 -21.11
C ALA A 111 3.38 15.17 -19.83
N LEU A 112 2.83 14.17 -19.14
CA LEU A 112 2.14 14.35 -17.86
C LEU A 112 3.13 14.77 -16.76
N SER A 113 4.30 14.14 -16.70
CA SER A 113 5.34 14.54 -15.74
C SER A 113 5.78 15.99 -15.95
N ALA A 114 5.96 16.42 -17.21
CA ALA A 114 6.34 17.79 -17.55
C ALA A 114 5.26 18.81 -17.14
N ALA A 115 3.98 18.49 -17.39
CA ALA A 115 2.86 19.33 -16.98
C ALA A 115 2.72 19.48 -15.45
N LEU A 116 3.29 18.54 -14.69
CA LEU A 116 3.23 18.50 -13.23
C LEU A 116 4.57 18.87 -12.56
N ALA A 117 5.57 19.35 -13.30
CA ALA A 117 6.93 19.56 -12.80
C ALA A 117 7.00 20.47 -11.55
N ASP A 118 6.25 21.57 -11.53
CA ASP A 118 6.21 22.51 -10.41
C ASP A 118 5.16 22.17 -9.34
N THR A 119 4.50 21.02 -9.47
CA THR A 119 3.39 20.61 -8.61
C THR A 119 3.89 19.71 -7.47
N GLU A 120 3.39 19.94 -6.25
CA GLU A 120 3.58 19.01 -5.13
C GLU A 120 2.74 17.75 -5.36
N TRP A 121 3.40 16.60 -5.36
CA TRP A 121 2.72 15.30 -5.45
C TRP A 121 2.37 14.83 -4.04
N VAL A 122 1.16 14.34 -3.88
CA VAL A 122 0.70 13.74 -2.63
C VAL A 122 0.52 12.25 -2.88
N LEU A 123 1.23 11.44 -2.11
CA LEU A 123 1.12 9.98 -2.13
C LEU A 123 0.90 9.45 -0.72
N HIS A 124 0.38 8.25 -0.62
CA HIS A 124 0.37 7.49 0.63
C HIS A 124 1.40 6.38 0.54
N ALA A 125 2.35 6.31 1.49
CA ALA A 125 3.40 5.30 1.46
C ALA A 125 4.27 5.35 0.18
N ALA A 126 4.65 6.55 -0.26
CA ALA A 126 5.21 6.85 -1.58
C ALA A 126 6.39 5.95 -1.99
N SER A 127 7.18 5.49 -1.03
CA SER A 127 8.26 4.52 -1.25
C SER A 127 7.82 3.23 -1.97
N GLN A 128 6.53 2.88 -1.93
CA GLN A 128 5.95 1.72 -2.60
C GLN A 128 5.69 1.97 -4.09
N ASP A 129 5.41 3.21 -4.48
CA ASP A 129 4.94 3.56 -5.83
C ASP A 129 6.01 4.27 -6.67
N LEU A 130 6.89 5.05 -6.05
CA LEU A 130 7.88 5.88 -6.75
C LEU A 130 8.74 5.09 -7.76
N ALA A 131 9.08 3.84 -7.45
CA ALA A 131 9.87 3.01 -8.36
C ALA A 131 9.10 2.65 -9.64
N CYS A 132 7.82 2.26 -9.53
CA CYS A 132 7.02 1.87 -10.69
C CYS A 132 6.53 3.09 -11.48
N LEU A 133 6.28 4.22 -10.81
CA LEU A 133 6.01 5.51 -11.47
C LEU A 133 7.22 5.99 -12.27
N ALA A 134 8.43 5.84 -11.73
CA ALA A 134 9.67 6.20 -12.40
C ALA A 134 9.93 5.39 -13.69
N GLU A 135 9.44 4.14 -13.78
CA GLU A 135 9.48 3.33 -15.02
C GLU A 135 8.60 3.93 -16.13
N LEU A 136 7.58 4.72 -15.77
CA LEU A 136 6.68 5.44 -16.68
C LEU A 136 7.11 6.89 -16.95
N ASN A 137 8.33 7.26 -16.52
CA ASN A 137 8.85 8.63 -16.55
C ASN A 137 8.05 9.64 -15.72
N LEU A 138 7.32 9.16 -14.70
CA LEU A 138 6.65 9.98 -13.70
C LEU A 138 7.58 10.19 -12.48
N ARG A 139 8.07 11.42 -12.29
CA ARG A 139 9.01 11.74 -11.20
C ARG A 139 8.61 13.05 -10.50
N PRO A 140 8.31 13.04 -9.20
CA PRO A 140 8.04 14.27 -8.45
C PRO A 140 9.32 15.05 -8.17
N HIS A 141 9.23 16.38 -8.24
CA HIS A 141 10.24 17.27 -7.65
C HIS A 141 9.91 17.66 -6.21
N ARG A 142 8.61 17.64 -5.86
CA ARG A 142 8.08 17.93 -4.53
C ARG A 142 7.12 16.83 -4.13
N LEU A 143 7.22 16.36 -2.90
CA LEU A 143 6.45 15.24 -2.38
C LEU A 143 5.87 15.58 -1.01
N PHE A 144 4.65 15.14 -0.76
CA PHE A 144 4.07 14.99 0.55
C PHE A 144 3.63 13.53 0.73
N ASP A 145 4.27 12.79 1.63
CA ASP A 145 3.89 11.41 1.94
C ASP A 145 2.99 11.40 3.18
N THR A 146 1.72 11.06 2.97
CA THR A 146 0.71 11.06 4.06
C THR A 146 0.93 9.95 5.09
N GLU A 147 1.56 8.83 4.74
CA GLU A 147 1.88 7.77 5.70
C GLU A 147 3.03 8.23 6.62
N LEU A 148 4.10 8.77 6.05
CA LEU A 148 5.22 9.30 6.82
C LEU A 148 4.79 10.50 7.69
N ALA A 149 3.97 11.40 7.14
CA ALA A 149 3.39 12.50 7.89
C ALA A 149 2.59 11.99 9.10
N ALA A 150 1.74 10.98 8.91
CA ALA A 150 0.97 10.38 9.99
C ALA A 150 1.86 9.71 11.05
N ARG A 151 2.92 9.00 10.64
CA ARG A 151 3.92 8.43 11.56
C ARG A 151 4.61 9.51 12.38
N LEU A 152 5.07 10.59 11.75
CA LEU A 152 5.73 11.71 12.42
C LEU A 152 4.79 12.45 13.39
N ALA A 153 3.52 12.59 13.01
CA ALA A 153 2.47 13.15 13.86
C ALA A 153 2.09 12.23 15.05
N GLY A 154 2.57 10.98 15.08
CA GLY A 154 2.39 10.07 16.22
C GLY A 154 1.11 9.23 16.17
N PHE A 155 0.48 9.08 15.00
CA PHE A 155 -0.66 8.20 14.85
C PHE A 155 -0.23 6.72 14.90
N GLU A 156 -0.96 5.89 15.64
CA GLU A 156 -0.67 4.45 15.76
C GLU A 156 -1.02 3.67 14.49
N ARG A 157 -2.17 3.99 13.88
CA ARG A 157 -2.66 3.36 12.65
C ARG A 157 -2.53 4.37 11.51
N VAL A 158 -1.56 4.11 10.62
CA VAL A 158 -1.16 5.05 9.57
C VAL A 158 -1.57 4.64 8.17
N GLY A 159 -2.25 3.50 8.00
CA GLY A 159 -2.76 3.12 6.67
C GLY A 159 -3.88 4.06 6.20
N LEU A 160 -3.96 4.29 4.89
CA LEU A 160 -4.85 5.28 4.25
C LEU A 160 -6.26 5.29 4.82
N ALA A 161 -6.98 4.16 4.77
CA ALA A 161 -8.34 4.06 5.31
C ALA A 161 -8.45 4.48 6.79
N ALA A 162 -7.47 4.11 7.63
CA ALA A 162 -7.51 4.41 9.06
C ALA A 162 -7.25 5.90 9.34
N ILE A 163 -6.33 6.53 8.59
CA ILE A 163 -6.00 7.93 8.81
C ILE A 163 -7.04 8.87 8.18
N THR A 164 -7.61 8.49 7.02
CA THR A 164 -8.74 9.18 6.38
C THR A 164 -9.97 9.17 7.29
N GLU A 165 -10.32 8.02 7.88
CA GLU A 165 -11.42 7.92 8.84
C GLU A 165 -11.17 8.81 10.06
N ARG A 166 -9.94 8.74 10.62
CA ARG A 166 -9.58 9.47 11.83
C ARG A 166 -9.59 10.99 11.64
N LEU A 167 -9.07 11.49 10.52
CA LEU A 167 -8.86 12.93 10.31
C LEU A 167 -9.96 13.61 9.52
N LEU A 168 -10.60 12.89 8.60
CA LEU A 168 -11.60 13.44 7.70
C LEU A 168 -13.02 12.91 7.98
N GLY A 169 -13.16 11.87 8.82
CA GLY A 169 -14.46 11.29 9.15
C GLY A 169 -15.07 10.44 8.03
N PHE A 170 -14.26 10.02 7.04
CA PHE A 170 -14.71 9.19 5.93
C PHE A 170 -14.17 7.76 6.03
N ALA A 171 -15.05 6.78 5.91
CA ALA A 171 -14.66 5.38 5.81
C ALA A 171 -14.43 4.99 4.35
N LEU A 172 -13.28 4.36 4.07
CA LEU A 172 -12.95 3.75 2.78
C LEU A 172 -13.10 2.23 2.89
N GLU A 173 -13.73 1.60 1.90
CA GLU A 173 -13.83 0.15 1.87
C GLU A 173 -12.48 -0.48 1.54
N LYS A 174 -12.04 -1.44 2.37
CA LYS A 174 -10.82 -2.21 2.10
C LYS A 174 -11.12 -3.33 1.11
N GLN A 175 -11.22 -3.01 -0.17
CA GLN A 175 -11.39 -4.00 -1.22
C GLN A 175 -10.19 -3.98 -2.20
N HIS A 176 -10.01 -5.05 -2.96
CA HIS A 176 -9.15 -5.10 -4.15
C HIS A 176 -7.63 -4.79 -4.05
N SER A 177 -7.07 -4.40 -2.90
CA SER A 177 -5.62 -4.16 -2.73
C SER A 177 -4.71 -5.36 -3.02
N ALA A 178 -5.26 -6.59 -3.02
CA ALA A 178 -4.56 -7.83 -3.37
C ALA A 178 -5.08 -8.47 -4.69
N ALA A 179 -5.74 -7.68 -5.54
CA ALA A 179 -6.26 -8.12 -6.83
C ALA A 179 -5.15 -8.35 -7.87
N ASP A 180 -5.44 -9.16 -8.89
CA ASP A 180 -4.58 -9.27 -10.07
C ASP A 180 -4.86 -8.11 -11.02
N TRP A 181 -4.26 -6.94 -10.73
CA TRP A 181 -4.39 -5.72 -11.54
C TRP A 181 -3.90 -5.86 -12.99
N SER A 182 -3.30 -6.98 -13.37
CA SER A 182 -3.00 -7.29 -14.78
C SER A 182 -4.22 -7.81 -15.57
N THR A 183 -5.34 -8.03 -14.91
CA THR A 183 -6.60 -8.45 -15.54
C THR A 183 -7.12 -7.37 -16.48
N ARG A 184 -7.60 -7.78 -17.67
CA ARG A 184 -8.23 -6.90 -18.65
C ARG A 184 -9.50 -7.55 -19.25
N PRO A 185 -10.60 -6.78 -19.43
CA PRO A 185 -10.80 -5.41 -18.97
C PRO A 185 -10.83 -5.30 -17.44
N LEU A 186 -10.56 -4.12 -16.89
CA LEU A 186 -10.63 -3.88 -15.45
C LEU A 186 -12.10 -3.83 -14.99
N PRO A 187 -12.49 -4.57 -13.93
CA PRO A 187 -13.84 -4.47 -13.39
C PRO A 187 -14.14 -3.07 -12.84
N GLU A 188 -15.38 -2.60 -13.01
CA GLU A 188 -15.83 -1.28 -12.53
C GLU A 188 -15.58 -1.10 -11.01
N SER A 189 -15.78 -2.14 -10.20
CA SER A 189 -15.52 -2.06 -8.75
C SER A 189 -14.04 -1.81 -8.42
N TRP A 190 -13.12 -2.24 -9.29
CA TRP A 190 -11.69 -1.97 -9.13
C TRP A 190 -11.38 -0.53 -9.50
N LEU A 191 -12.02 -0.01 -10.56
CA LEU A 191 -11.88 1.40 -10.96
C LEU A 191 -12.42 2.35 -9.89
N ALA A 192 -13.56 2.00 -9.27
CA ALA A 192 -14.13 2.74 -8.15
C ALA A 192 -13.17 2.78 -6.96
N TYR A 193 -12.66 1.62 -6.56
CA TYR A 193 -11.67 1.50 -5.50
C TYR A 193 -10.41 2.36 -5.77
N ALA A 194 -9.83 2.21 -6.97
CA ALA A 194 -8.65 2.95 -7.39
C ALA A 194 -8.87 4.47 -7.38
N ALA A 195 -10.04 4.94 -7.84
CA ALA A 195 -10.38 6.36 -7.82
C ALA A 195 -10.54 6.90 -6.39
N LEU A 196 -11.05 6.10 -5.46
CA LEU A 196 -11.21 6.48 -4.05
C LEU A 196 -9.89 6.61 -3.30
N ASP A 197 -8.85 5.88 -3.68
CA ASP A 197 -7.53 5.96 -3.03
C ASP A 197 -6.85 7.34 -3.23
N VAL A 198 -7.21 8.07 -4.29
CA VAL A 198 -6.76 9.46 -4.53
C VAL A 198 -7.81 10.53 -4.22
N GLU A 199 -9.06 10.14 -3.94
CA GLU A 199 -10.22 11.05 -3.83
C GLU A 199 -10.06 12.12 -2.75
N LEU A 200 -9.56 11.71 -1.57
CA LEU A 200 -9.41 12.57 -0.39
C LEU A 200 -7.96 12.87 -0.03
N LEU A 201 -7.01 12.50 -0.89
CA LEU A 201 -5.60 12.46 -0.51
C LEU A 201 -5.02 13.88 -0.32
N VAL A 202 -5.53 14.87 -1.07
CA VAL A 202 -5.15 16.29 -0.90
C VAL A 202 -5.71 16.84 0.42
N GLU A 203 -6.97 16.57 0.74
CA GLU A 203 -7.57 16.97 2.02
C GLU A 203 -6.88 16.31 3.21
N LEU A 204 -6.48 15.04 3.07
CA LEU A 204 -5.72 14.31 4.08
C LEU A 204 -4.33 14.95 4.28
N ARG A 205 -3.67 15.34 3.19
CA ARG A 205 -2.41 16.10 3.23
C ARG A 205 -2.56 17.40 3.99
N ASP A 206 -3.62 18.17 3.76
CA ASP A 206 -3.83 19.44 4.46
C ASP A 206 -4.07 19.24 5.97
N ALA A 207 -4.84 18.23 6.35
CA ALA A 207 -5.06 17.88 7.76
C ALA A 207 -3.76 17.45 8.45
N LEU A 208 -2.95 16.62 7.80
CA LEU A 208 -1.66 16.16 8.34
C LEU A 208 -0.62 17.28 8.42
N ASP A 209 -0.56 18.14 7.41
CA ASP A 209 0.32 19.32 7.39
C ASP A 209 -0.03 20.27 8.55
N ALA A 210 -1.31 20.51 8.79
CA ALA A 210 -1.77 21.29 9.95
C ALA A 210 -1.35 20.66 11.29
N GLU A 211 -1.48 19.33 11.41
CA GLU A 211 -1.09 18.62 12.62
C GLU A 211 0.44 18.65 12.84
N LEU A 212 1.23 18.46 11.79
CA LEU A 212 2.69 18.58 11.86
C LEU A 212 3.13 19.99 12.24
N ARG A 213 2.49 21.03 11.69
CA ARG A 213 2.75 22.43 12.09
C ARG A 213 2.44 22.67 13.56
N ARG A 214 1.29 22.18 14.04
CA ARG A 214 0.88 22.28 15.44
C ARG A 214 1.90 21.65 16.39
N GLN A 215 2.53 20.55 15.96
CA GLN A 215 3.57 19.85 16.72
C GLN A 215 4.99 20.40 16.51
N GLY A 216 5.19 21.38 15.62
CA GLY A 216 6.52 21.90 15.27
C GLY A 216 7.39 20.91 14.48
N LYS A 217 6.79 19.94 13.78
CA LYS A 217 7.47 18.84 13.06
C LYS A 217 7.52 19.01 11.54
N SER A 218 7.07 20.14 11.00
CA SER A 218 7.03 20.37 9.54
C SER A 218 8.40 20.27 8.86
N GLN A 219 9.47 20.71 9.53
CA GLN A 219 10.81 20.60 8.97
C GLN A 219 11.26 19.14 8.86
N TRP A 220 11.02 18.32 9.89
CA TRP A 220 11.35 16.90 9.86
C TRP A 220 10.62 16.19 8.73
N ALA A 221 9.32 16.47 8.56
CA ALA A 221 8.55 15.93 7.45
C ALA A 221 9.13 16.33 6.08
N THR A 222 9.52 17.60 5.92
CA THR A 222 10.14 18.10 4.68
C THR A 222 11.44 17.35 4.35
N GLU A 223 12.29 17.10 5.35
CA GLU A 223 13.54 16.36 5.18
C GLU A 223 13.28 14.90 4.80
N GLU A 224 12.32 14.23 5.43
CA GLU A 224 11.91 12.85 5.10
C GLU A 224 11.35 12.75 3.67
N PHE A 225 10.50 13.69 3.25
CA PHE A 225 9.96 13.69 1.89
C PHE A 225 11.04 13.95 0.83
N ALA A 226 11.98 14.87 1.11
CA ALA A 226 13.11 15.14 0.23
C ALA A 226 14.02 13.91 0.09
N ALA A 227 14.22 13.16 1.17
CA ALA A 227 14.98 11.91 1.15
C ALA A 227 14.34 10.84 0.25
N LEU A 228 13.01 10.79 0.16
CA LEU A 228 12.31 9.90 -0.79
C LEU A 228 12.50 10.33 -2.24
N VAL A 229 12.44 11.64 -2.52
CA VAL A 229 12.60 12.19 -3.89
C VAL A 229 14.03 12.00 -4.40
N HIS A 230 15.03 12.25 -3.56
CA HIS A 230 16.45 12.17 -3.93
C HIS A 230 17.09 10.80 -3.64
N GLY A 231 16.35 9.90 -2.99
CA GLY A 231 16.81 8.59 -2.59
C GLY A 231 17.19 7.71 -3.78
N LEU A 232 18.28 6.94 -3.62
CA LEU A 232 18.61 5.89 -4.58
C LEU A 232 17.62 4.72 -4.44
N PRO A 233 17.30 4.02 -5.54
CA PRO A 233 16.52 2.79 -5.47
C PRO A 233 17.16 1.81 -4.48
N SER A 234 16.32 1.15 -3.68
CA SER A 234 16.78 0.10 -2.78
C SER A 234 17.57 -0.95 -3.54
N ARG A 235 18.82 -1.21 -3.12
CA ARG A 235 19.64 -2.24 -3.75
C ARG A 235 19.03 -3.62 -3.54
N PRO A 236 18.95 -4.46 -4.59
CA PRO A 236 18.60 -5.86 -4.42
C PRO A 236 19.51 -6.51 -3.37
N ARG A 237 18.95 -7.37 -2.53
CA ARG A 237 19.76 -8.10 -1.55
C ARG A 237 20.77 -9.00 -2.29
N PRO A 238 22.03 -9.11 -1.83
CA PRO A 238 23.04 -9.92 -2.51
C PRO A 238 22.64 -11.40 -2.69
N GLU A 239 21.93 -11.98 -1.72
CA GLU A 239 21.56 -13.40 -1.73
C GLU A 239 20.08 -13.63 -1.39
N PRO A 240 19.14 -13.28 -2.29
CA PRO A 240 17.70 -13.38 -2.00
C PRO A 240 17.22 -14.82 -1.79
N TRP A 241 17.91 -15.79 -2.39
CA TRP A 241 17.66 -17.23 -2.24
C TRP A 241 17.71 -17.71 -0.78
N ARG A 242 18.41 -16.98 0.10
CA ARG A 242 18.50 -17.31 1.53
C ARG A 242 17.19 -17.13 2.30
N ARG A 243 16.19 -16.45 1.74
CA ARG A 243 14.85 -16.34 2.34
C ARG A 243 13.89 -17.45 1.93
N THR A 244 14.38 -18.47 1.22
CA THR A 244 13.54 -19.61 0.84
C THR A 244 12.94 -20.24 2.10
N SER A 245 11.62 -20.34 2.17
CA SER A 245 10.92 -20.96 3.28
C SER A 245 11.47 -22.37 3.54
N GLY A 246 11.79 -22.67 4.80
CA GLY A 246 12.37 -23.97 5.18
C GLY A 246 13.89 -24.11 4.94
N ILE A 247 14.60 -23.05 4.55
CA ILE A 247 16.06 -23.11 4.34
C ILE A 247 16.84 -23.59 5.58
N HIS A 248 16.34 -23.33 6.79
CA HIS A 248 16.93 -23.78 8.06
C HIS A 248 17.00 -25.32 8.18
N ARG A 249 16.21 -26.05 7.38
CA ARG A 249 16.20 -27.52 7.33
C ARG A 249 17.27 -28.08 6.39
N VAL A 250 17.87 -27.24 5.54
CA VAL A 250 18.84 -27.66 4.53
C VAL A 250 20.23 -27.69 5.16
N ARG A 251 20.88 -28.86 5.11
CA ARG A 251 22.19 -29.07 5.74
C ARG A 251 23.30 -29.19 4.69
N GLY A 252 24.47 -28.67 5.05
CA GLY A 252 25.70 -28.77 4.27
C GLY A 252 25.74 -27.86 3.03
N ALA A 253 26.97 -27.58 2.56
CA ALA A 253 27.22 -26.72 1.41
C ALA A 253 26.54 -27.22 0.12
N ARG A 254 26.51 -28.54 -0.10
CA ARG A 254 25.85 -29.14 -1.26
C ARG A 254 24.33 -28.92 -1.26
N GLY A 255 23.69 -29.00 -0.10
CA GLY A 255 22.25 -28.72 0.02
C GLY A 255 21.92 -27.27 -0.31
N LEU A 256 22.69 -26.33 0.25
CA LEU A 256 22.55 -24.91 -0.04
C LEU A 256 22.81 -24.58 -1.52
N ALA A 257 23.81 -25.22 -2.14
CA ALA A 257 24.09 -25.05 -3.56
C ALA A 257 22.89 -25.48 -4.44
N ARG A 258 22.22 -26.58 -4.10
CA ARG A 258 21.00 -27.02 -4.80
C ARG A 258 19.84 -26.03 -4.64
N VAL A 259 19.64 -25.51 -3.43
CA VAL A 259 18.62 -24.47 -3.17
C VAL A 259 18.90 -23.23 -4.01
N ARG A 260 20.16 -22.76 -4.02
CA ARG A 260 20.57 -21.61 -4.83
C ARG A 260 20.27 -21.84 -6.31
N ALA A 261 20.70 -22.97 -6.87
CA ALA A 261 20.49 -23.30 -8.28
C ALA A 261 18.99 -23.35 -8.66
N LEU A 262 18.17 -24.02 -7.84
CA LEU A 262 16.73 -24.11 -8.08
C LEU A 262 16.05 -22.74 -7.95
N TRP A 263 16.44 -21.96 -6.94
CA TRP A 263 15.92 -20.61 -6.75
C TRP A 263 16.23 -19.72 -7.94
N THR A 264 17.48 -19.74 -8.44
CA THR A 264 17.93 -18.95 -9.59
C THR A 264 17.18 -19.35 -10.86
N ALA A 265 17.10 -20.64 -11.18
CA ALA A 265 16.36 -21.11 -12.34
C ALA A 265 14.87 -20.72 -12.28
N ARG A 266 14.27 -20.79 -11.09
CA ARG A 266 12.88 -20.39 -10.87
C ARG A 266 12.68 -18.88 -11.07
N ASP A 267 13.60 -18.07 -10.55
CA ASP A 267 13.59 -16.62 -10.72
C ASP A 267 13.75 -16.20 -12.19
N GLU A 268 14.62 -16.87 -12.96
CA GLU A 268 14.77 -16.63 -14.40
C GLU A 268 13.51 -16.96 -15.19
N VAL A 269 12.86 -18.10 -14.91
CA VAL A 269 11.59 -18.46 -15.57
C VAL A 269 10.48 -17.47 -15.20
N ALA A 270 10.38 -17.11 -13.92
CA ALA A 270 9.41 -16.15 -13.42
C ALA A 270 9.57 -14.78 -14.10
N ARG A 271 10.81 -14.28 -14.20
CA ARG A 271 11.13 -13.03 -14.90
C ARG A 271 10.77 -13.10 -16.38
N ARG A 272 11.19 -14.16 -17.08
CA ARG A 272 10.96 -14.31 -18.53
C ARG A 272 9.47 -14.39 -18.89
N ARG A 273 8.66 -15.00 -18.03
CA ARG A 273 7.21 -15.21 -18.26
C ARG A 273 6.32 -14.17 -17.59
N ASP A 274 6.92 -13.15 -16.98
CA ASP A 274 6.26 -12.20 -16.09
C ASP A 274 5.19 -12.86 -15.18
N THR A 275 5.61 -13.86 -14.41
CA THR A 275 4.73 -14.62 -13.52
C THR A 275 5.37 -14.74 -12.16
N ALA A 276 4.58 -14.66 -11.10
CA ALA A 276 5.08 -14.82 -9.74
C ALA A 276 5.87 -16.13 -9.55
N ARG A 277 6.96 -16.06 -8.79
CA ARG A 277 7.87 -17.20 -8.53
C ARG A 277 7.17 -18.42 -7.92
N ALA A 278 6.05 -18.21 -7.23
CA ALA A 278 5.25 -19.30 -6.66
C ALA A 278 4.39 -20.03 -7.71
N GLY A 279 4.05 -19.35 -8.82
CA GLY A 279 3.21 -19.89 -9.90
C GLY A 279 4.02 -20.63 -10.99
N CYS A 280 5.28 -20.25 -11.22
CA CYS A 280 6.04 -20.75 -12.37
C CYS A 280 6.47 -22.23 -12.31
N CYS A 281 6.40 -22.87 -11.14
CA CYS A 281 6.81 -24.26 -10.93
C CYS A 281 5.80 -25.11 -10.14
N ARG A 282 4.52 -24.71 -10.10
CA ARG A 282 3.48 -25.66 -9.65
C ARG A 282 3.40 -26.76 -10.70
N THR A 283 3.51 -28.02 -10.27
CA THR A 283 3.17 -29.16 -11.13
C THR A 283 1.74 -28.93 -11.63
N PRO A 284 1.49 -28.91 -12.94
CA PRO A 284 0.14 -28.77 -13.45
C PRO A 284 -0.73 -29.89 -12.85
N PRO A 285 -2.01 -29.64 -12.55
CA PRO A 285 -2.88 -30.65 -11.92
C PRO A 285 -2.94 -31.97 -12.69
N SER A 286 -2.69 -31.94 -14.02
CA SER A 286 -2.58 -33.11 -14.90
C SER A 286 -1.37 -34.02 -14.64
N SER A 287 -0.42 -33.61 -13.79
CA SER A 287 0.80 -34.36 -13.46
C SER A 287 0.84 -34.86 -12.01
N ARG A 288 -0.27 -34.72 -11.27
CA ARG A 288 -0.39 -35.31 -9.94
C ARG A 288 -0.56 -36.83 -10.08
N PRO A 289 0.29 -37.67 -9.45
CA PRO A 289 0.01 -39.09 -9.38
C PRO A 289 -1.35 -39.28 -8.66
N PRO A 290 -2.17 -40.24 -9.12
CA PRO A 290 -3.45 -40.52 -8.48
C PRO A 290 -3.22 -40.84 -7.00
N ARG A 291 -4.08 -40.31 -6.12
CA ARG A 291 -4.05 -40.67 -4.71
C ARG A 291 -4.28 -42.19 -4.61
N PRO A 292 -3.51 -42.92 -3.78
CA PRO A 292 -3.78 -44.31 -3.55
C PRO A 292 -5.20 -44.46 -2.99
N THR A 293 -6.01 -45.24 -3.68
CA THR A 293 -7.34 -45.65 -3.20
C THR A 293 -7.16 -46.43 -1.90
N PRO A 294 -7.92 -46.12 -0.83
CA PRO A 294 -7.89 -46.93 0.38
C PRO A 294 -8.35 -48.35 0.02
N ALA A 295 -7.53 -49.34 0.36
CA ALA A 295 -7.90 -50.74 0.19
C ALA A 295 -9.15 -51.01 1.05
N THR A 296 -10.25 -51.33 0.39
CA THR A 296 -11.39 -51.98 1.03
C THR A 296 -10.92 -53.33 1.56
N SER A 297 -10.72 -53.41 2.88
CA SER A 297 -10.65 -54.67 3.60
C SER A 297 -12.01 -55.35 3.48
N GLY A 298 -12.09 -56.33 2.57
CA GLY A 298 -13.18 -57.29 2.48
C GLY A 298 -13.13 -58.26 3.66
N SER A 299 -14.34 -58.74 4.00
CA SER A 299 -14.77 -59.58 5.13
C SER A 299 -13.86 -60.71 5.57
#